data_AF-A0A970IEE6-F1
#
_entry.id   AF-A0A970IEE6-F1
#
_cell.length_a   1.000
_cell.length_b   1.000
_cell.length_c   1.000
_cell.angle_alpha   90.00
_cell.angle_beta   90.00
_cell.angle_gamma   90.00
#
_symmetry.space_group_name_H-M   'P 1'
#
loop_
_entity.id
_entity.type
_entity.pdbx_description
1 polymer ?
#
loop_
_entity_poly.entity_id
_entity_poly.type
_entity_poly.pdbx_seq_one_letter_code
_entity_poly.pdbx_strand_id
1 'polypeptide(L)'
;MKTILVTGGAGFIGSNFVKYMLEKHPDYRIINVDLLTYAGNLENLKAVADNPNYVFIKADIRDREKIDEIFSNYKIDYVINFAAESHVDRSIEEPEVFLTTNIIGTQVLLDTAMKHWKLDPNDKYCKDYKPGVK
;
A
#
# COMPACT_ATOMS: atom_id res chain seq x y z
N MET A 1 -7.41 -5.10 16.67
CA MET A 1 -6.35 -5.41 15.70
C MET A 1 -6.44 -4.38 14.58
N LYS A 2 -5.39 -3.57 14.38
CA LYS A 2 -5.33 -2.57 13.32
C LYS A 2 -4.72 -3.18 12.07
N THR A 3 -5.22 -2.79 10.89
CA THR A 3 -4.70 -3.27 9.60
C THR A 3 -4.02 -2.15 8.84
N ILE A 4 -2.75 -2.33 8.51
CA ILE A 4 -1.95 -1.40 7.71
C ILE A 4 -1.79 -1.98 6.30
N LEU A 5 -2.20 -1.20 5.29
CA LEU A 5 -1.79 -1.42 3.91
C LEU A 5 -0.43 -0.76 3.70
N VAL A 6 0.58 -1.55 3.38
CA VAL A 6 1.91 -1.07 2.98
C VAL A 6 2.06 -1.33 1.49
N THR A 7 2.27 -0.30 0.69
CA THR A 7 2.62 -0.48 -0.73
C THR A 7 4.12 -0.38 -0.91
N GLY A 8 4.69 -1.10 -1.88
CA GLY A 8 6.14 -1.07 -2.14
C GLY A 8 6.96 -1.75 -1.03
N GLY A 9 6.33 -2.65 -0.26
CA GLY A 9 6.95 -3.27 0.90
C GLY A 9 8.00 -4.33 0.56
N ALA A 10 8.17 -4.72 -0.71
CA ALA A 10 9.29 -5.56 -1.13
C ALA A 10 10.55 -4.75 -1.51
N GLY A 11 10.44 -3.42 -1.60
CA GLY A 11 11.55 -2.51 -1.82
C GLY A 11 12.46 -2.32 -0.59
N PHE A 12 13.48 -1.48 -0.73
CA PHE A 12 14.49 -1.27 0.32
C PHE A 12 13.91 -0.72 1.63
N ILE A 13 13.28 0.46 1.59
CA ILE A 13 12.71 1.08 2.81
C ILE A 13 11.46 0.32 3.26
N GLY A 14 10.57 -0.02 2.31
CA GLY A 14 9.31 -0.69 2.59
C GLY A 14 9.50 -2.02 3.34
N SER A 15 10.46 -2.85 2.95
CA SER A 15 10.70 -4.14 3.62
C SER A 15 11.21 -3.98 5.04
N ASN A 16 12.07 -2.99 5.29
CA ASN A 16 12.52 -2.66 6.65
C ASN A 16 11.36 -2.16 7.51
N PHE A 17 10.49 -1.32 6.97
CA PHE A 17 9.28 -0.87 7.66
C PHE A 17 8.37 -2.04 8.02
N VAL A 18 8.10 -2.96 7.07
CA VAL A 18 7.27 -4.16 7.32
C VAL A 18 7.85 -4.99 8.47
N LYS A 19 9.15 -5.31 8.41
CA LYS A 19 9.84 -6.10 9.45
C LYS A 19 9.74 -5.43 10.82
N TYR A 20 10.08 -4.14 10.88
CA TYR A 20 10.03 -3.36 12.11
C TYR A 20 8.62 -3.30 12.72
N MET A 21 7.60 -3.08 11.89
CA MET A 21 6.23 -2.94 12.36
C MET A 21 5.65 -4.26 12.87
N LEU A 22 5.96 -5.39 12.23
CA LEU A 22 5.54 -6.71 12.72
C LEU A 22 6.20 -7.08 14.05
N GLU A 23 7.47 -6.69 14.25
CA GLU A 23 8.18 -6.92 15.50
C GLU A 23 7.63 -6.04 16.63
N LYS A 24 7.45 -4.74 16.36
CA LYS A 24 7.05 -3.75 17.36
C LYS A 24 5.56 -3.80 17.72
N HIS A 25 4.72 -4.17 16.75
CA HIS A 25 3.26 -4.20 16.89
C HIS A 25 2.74 -5.59 16.51
N PRO A 26 2.94 -6.61 17.35
CA PRO A 26 2.49 -7.98 17.07
C PRO A 26 0.95 -8.10 17.06
N ASP A 27 0.23 -7.08 17.50
CA ASP A 27 -1.23 -6.99 17.47
C ASP A 27 -1.76 -6.26 16.23
N TYR A 28 -0.88 -5.91 15.29
CA TYR A 28 -1.23 -5.28 14.02
C TYR A 28 -1.10 -6.28 12.89
N ARG A 29 -1.90 -6.10 11.84
CA ARG A 29 -1.81 -6.84 10.59
C ARG A 29 -1.21 -5.95 9.50
N ILE A 30 -0.28 -6.49 8.72
CA ILE A 30 0.31 -5.82 7.56
C ILE A 30 -0.14 -6.54 6.29
N ILE A 31 -0.77 -5.79 5.40
CA ILE A 31 -1.06 -6.18 4.04
C ILE A 31 -0.03 -5.48 3.15
N ASN A 32 0.95 -6.22 2.64
CA ASN A 32 1.98 -5.68 1.77
C ASN A 32 1.60 -5.89 0.30
N VAL A 33 1.39 -4.79 -0.42
CA VAL A 33 1.14 -4.77 -1.86
C VAL A 33 2.39 -4.33 -2.61
N ASP A 34 2.87 -5.15 -3.51
CA ASP A 34 4.02 -4.81 -4.35
C ASP A 34 3.87 -5.39 -5.76
N LEU A 35 4.28 -4.62 -6.77
CA LEU A 35 4.25 -5.08 -8.16
C LEU A 35 5.42 -6.03 -8.49
N LEU A 36 6.46 -6.05 -7.65
CA LEU A 36 7.73 -6.73 -7.87
C LEU A 36 8.37 -6.27 -9.18
N THR A 37 8.56 -4.95 -9.30
CA THR A 37 9.40 -4.36 -10.36
C THR A 37 10.87 -4.70 -10.14
N TYR A 38 11.79 -4.14 -10.92
CA TYR A 38 13.23 -4.33 -10.76
C TYR A 38 13.74 -4.04 -9.32
N ALA A 39 13.06 -3.17 -8.57
CA ALA A 39 13.45 -2.78 -7.21
C ALA A 39 12.80 -3.63 -6.11
N GLY A 40 11.79 -4.45 -6.44
CA GLY A 40 11.07 -5.28 -5.49
C GLY A 40 11.73 -6.66 -5.34
N ASN A 41 12.08 -7.05 -4.12
CA ASN A 41 12.71 -8.35 -3.86
C ASN A 41 12.10 -9.03 -2.62
N LEU A 42 11.47 -10.19 -2.82
CA LEU A 42 10.85 -10.98 -1.74
C LEU A 42 11.87 -11.55 -0.75
N GLU A 43 13.14 -11.72 -1.12
CA GLU A 43 14.18 -12.14 -0.17
C GLU A 43 14.35 -11.14 0.98
N ASN A 44 14.05 -9.85 0.75
CA ASN A 44 14.06 -8.83 1.81
C ASN A 44 13.06 -9.12 2.95
N LEU A 45 12.04 -9.93 2.66
CA LEU A 45 10.89 -10.23 3.51
C LEU A 45 10.87 -11.67 4.01
N LYS A 46 11.88 -12.48 3.66
CA LYS A 46 11.94 -13.91 4.02
C LYS A 46 11.80 -14.16 5.52
N ALA A 47 12.35 -13.28 6.35
CA ALA A 47 12.28 -13.37 7.81
C ALA A 47 10.86 -13.23 8.39
N VAL A 48 9.92 -12.67 7.62
CA VAL A 48 8.53 -12.44 8.06
C VAL A 48 7.48 -13.10 7.17
N ALA A 49 7.91 -13.89 6.17
CA ALA A 49 7.03 -14.51 5.18
C ALA A 49 5.96 -15.42 5.82
N ASP A 50 6.33 -16.14 6.89
CA ASP A 50 5.44 -17.05 7.62
C ASP A 50 4.76 -16.40 8.83
N ASN A 51 4.89 -15.08 9.02
CA ASN A 51 4.24 -14.39 10.12
C ASN A 51 2.71 -14.35 9.88
N PRO A 52 1.87 -14.82 10.83
CA PRO A 52 0.42 -14.90 10.64
C PRO A 52 -0.27 -13.54 10.48
N ASN A 53 0.40 -12.45 10.87
CA ASN A 53 -0.06 -11.09 10.71
C ASN A 53 0.46 -10.40 9.45
N TYR A 54 1.23 -11.11 8.63
CA TYR A 54 1.76 -10.62 7.37
C TYR A 54 1.05 -11.29 6.20
N VAL A 55 0.60 -10.48 5.24
CA VAL A 55 0.04 -10.96 3.98
C VAL A 55 0.73 -10.23 2.84
N PHE A 56 1.27 -10.98 1.89
CA PHE A 56 1.81 -10.43 0.65
C PHE A 56 0.78 -10.55 -0.47
N ILE A 57 0.59 -9.47 -1.24
CA ILE A 57 -0.28 -9.45 -2.42
C ILE A 57 0.52 -8.83 -3.56
N LYS A 58 0.75 -9.61 -4.62
CA LYS A 58 1.34 -9.08 -5.85
C LYS A 58 0.27 -8.31 -6.63
N ALA A 59 0.36 -6.99 -6.66
CA ALA A 59 -0.57 -6.13 -7.40
C ALA A 59 0.07 -4.78 -7.72
N ASP A 60 -0.51 -4.09 -8.70
CA ASP A 60 -0.15 -2.73 -9.06
C ASP A 60 -1.04 -1.73 -8.31
N ILE A 61 -0.46 -0.66 -7.75
CA ILE A 61 -1.24 0.41 -7.11
C ILE A 61 -2.09 1.20 -8.13
N ARG A 62 -1.80 1.07 -9.42
CA ARG A 62 -2.58 1.67 -10.51
C ARG A 62 -3.86 0.88 -10.81
N ASP A 63 -3.96 -0.37 -10.37
CA ASP A 63 -5.14 -1.22 -10.56
C ASP A 63 -6.23 -0.87 -9.55
N ARG A 64 -7.17 -0.01 -9.96
CA ARG A 64 -8.26 0.46 -9.11
C ARG A 64 -9.13 -0.67 -8.58
N GLU A 65 -9.46 -1.65 -9.42
CA GLU A 65 -10.34 -2.75 -9.03
C GLU A 65 -9.65 -3.62 -7.99
N LYS A 66 -8.36 -3.93 -8.19
CA LYS A 66 -7.61 -4.73 -7.24
C LYS A 66 -7.39 -4.03 -5.90
N ILE A 67 -7.08 -2.73 -5.92
CA ILE A 67 -6.93 -1.95 -4.69
C ILE A 67 -8.28 -1.86 -3.95
N ASP A 68 -9.41 -1.66 -4.64
CA ASP A 68 -10.75 -1.66 -4.04
C ASP A 68 -11.12 -3.01 -3.39
N GLU A 69 -10.78 -4.11 -4.06
CA GLU A 69 -10.93 -5.47 -3.54
C GLU A 69 -10.13 -5.67 -2.24
N ILE A 70 -8.87 -5.22 -2.21
CA ILE A 70 -8.00 -5.31 -1.03
C ILE A 70 -8.58 -4.52 0.15
N PHE A 71 -9.02 -3.28 -0.10
CA PHE A 71 -9.66 -2.48 0.94
C PHE A 71 -10.91 -3.17 1.52
N SER A 72 -11.74 -3.75 0.65
CA SER A 72 -12.95 -4.46 1.03
C SER A 72 -12.66 -5.71 1.88
N ASN A 73 -11.66 -6.50 1.49
CA ASN A 73 -11.35 -7.78 2.12
C ASN A 73 -10.63 -7.63 3.47
N TYR A 74 -9.82 -6.59 3.64
CA TYR A 74 -8.91 -6.48 4.80
C TYR A 74 -9.26 -5.37 5.79
N LYS A 75 -10.25 -4.51 5.50
CA LYS A 75 -10.69 -3.39 6.36
C LYS A 75 -9.50 -2.54 6.80
N ILE A 76 -8.85 -1.89 5.83
CA ILE A 76 -7.63 -1.11 6.04
C ILE A 76 -7.91 0.11 6.94
N ASP A 77 -7.13 0.25 8.01
CA ASP A 77 -7.14 1.42 8.89
C ASP A 77 -6.09 2.44 8.46
N TYR A 78 -4.93 2.00 7.98
CA TYR A 78 -3.80 2.86 7.63
C TYR A 78 -3.25 2.55 6.25
N VAL A 79 -2.83 3.59 5.51
CA VAL A 79 -2.08 3.42 4.27
C VAL A 79 -0.68 4.02 4.41
N ILE A 80 0.35 3.20 4.21
CA ILE A 80 1.74 3.64 4.11
C ILE A 80 2.24 3.35 2.70
N ASN A 81 2.38 4.42 1.89
CA ASN A 81 2.69 4.30 0.47
C ASN A 81 4.20 4.45 0.20
N PHE A 82 4.94 3.35 0.01
CA PHE A 82 6.33 3.37 -0.47
C PHE A 82 6.45 3.01 -1.95
N ALA A 83 5.39 2.51 -2.59
CA ALA A 83 5.41 2.14 -4.01
C ALA A 83 5.62 3.38 -4.89
N ALA A 84 6.76 3.40 -5.58
CA ALA A 84 7.12 4.44 -6.53
C ALA A 84 8.26 3.97 -7.43
N GLU A 85 8.35 4.58 -8.61
CA GLU A 85 9.58 4.63 -9.38
C GLU A 85 10.46 5.75 -8.83
N SER A 86 11.71 5.43 -8.48
CA SER A 86 12.57 6.31 -7.67
C SER A 86 13.94 6.61 -8.29
N HIS A 87 14.34 5.90 -9.33
CA HIS A 87 15.67 6.06 -9.92
C HIS A 87 15.72 7.25 -10.88
N VAL A 88 16.52 8.28 -10.55
CA VAL A 88 16.56 9.54 -11.29
C VAL A 88 16.90 9.34 -12.77
N ASP A 89 17.92 8.56 -13.11
CA ASP A 89 18.30 8.36 -14.53
C ASP A 89 17.17 7.72 -15.35
N ARG A 90 16.47 6.74 -14.78
CA ARG A 90 15.31 6.10 -15.44
C ARG A 90 14.16 7.08 -15.64
N SER A 91 14.04 8.12 -14.80
CA SER A 91 13.02 9.15 -14.99
C SER A 91 13.27 10.04 -16.20
N ILE A 92 14.52 10.14 -16.65
CA ILE A 92 14.90 10.89 -17.85
C ILE A 92 14.59 10.06 -19.11
N GLU A 93 14.89 8.76 -19.07
CA GLU A 93 14.70 7.85 -20.20
C GLU A 93 13.25 7.37 -20.37
N GLU A 94 12.57 7.05 -19.27
CA GLU A 94 11.21 6.49 -19.23
C GLU A 94 10.29 7.32 -18.29
N PRO A 95 10.02 8.62 -18.56
CA PRO A 95 9.26 9.47 -17.63
C PRO A 95 7.82 9.01 -17.39
N GLU A 96 7.21 8.30 -18.33
CA GLU A 96 5.82 7.84 -18.24
C GLU A 96 5.59 6.88 -17.06
N VAL A 97 6.55 5.99 -16.76
CA VAL A 97 6.38 5.04 -15.64
C VAL A 97 6.40 5.75 -14.29
N PHE A 98 7.12 6.87 -14.18
CA PHE A 98 7.12 7.74 -12.99
C PHE A 98 5.80 8.48 -12.84
N LEU A 99 5.25 9.03 -13.93
CA LEU A 99 3.95 9.70 -13.90
C LEU A 99 2.85 8.72 -13.49
N THR A 100 2.78 7.57 -14.16
CA THR A 100 1.71 6.60 -13.92
C THR A 100 1.81 5.96 -12.54
N THR A 101 3.01 5.61 -12.07
CA THR A 101 3.16 4.99 -10.74
C THR A 101 3.04 6.02 -9.62
N ASN A 102 3.82 7.10 -9.67
CA ASN A 102 3.98 7.99 -8.52
C ASN A 102 2.80 8.94 -8.37
N ILE A 103 2.19 9.37 -9.48
CA ILE A 103 1.07 10.32 -9.46
C ILE A 103 -0.25 9.57 -9.59
N ILE A 104 -0.45 8.84 -10.70
CA ILE A 104 -1.74 8.17 -10.93
C ILE A 104 -1.97 7.04 -9.91
N GLY A 105 -0.95 6.23 -9.61
CA GLY A 105 -1.03 5.20 -8.57
C GLY A 105 -1.35 5.78 -7.18
N THR A 106 -0.71 6.89 -6.80
CA THR A 106 -1.05 7.60 -5.56
C THR A 106 -2.49 8.10 -5.56
N GLN A 107 -2.96 8.64 -6.68
CA GLN A 107 -4.36 9.06 -6.81
C GLN A 107 -5.33 7.89 -6.62
N VAL A 108 -5.05 6.72 -7.20
CA VAL A 108 -5.86 5.50 -6.99
C VAL A 108 -5.97 5.15 -5.51
N LEU A 109 -4.85 5.18 -4.78
CA LEU A 109 -4.83 4.89 -3.34
C LEU A 109 -5.65 5.91 -2.55
N LEU A 110 -5.50 7.21 -2.84
CA LEU A 110 -6.24 8.28 -2.18
C LEU A 110 -7.75 8.18 -2.43
N ASP A 111 -8.14 7.99 -3.69
CA ASP A 111 -9.55 7.84 -4.10
C ASP A 111 -10.18 6.64 -3.38
N THR A 112 -9.46 5.52 -3.34
CA THR A 112 -9.95 4.27 -2.72
C THR A 112 -10.03 4.40 -1.20
N ALA A 113 -9.00 4.93 -0.55
CA ALA A 113 -9.02 5.18 0.89
C ALA A 113 -10.18 6.11 1.26
N MET A 114 -10.37 7.22 0.54
CA MET A 114 -11.49 8.13 0.75
C MET A 114 -12.84 7.43 0.61
N LYS A 115 -13.04 6.64 -0.45
CA LYS A 115 -14.27 5.86 -0.69
C LYS A 115 -14.59 4.94 0.48
N HIS A 116 -13.59 4.22 1.00
CA HIS A 116 -13.77 3.22 2.06
C HIS A 116 -13.86 3.82 3.47
N TRP A 117 -13.32 5.02 3.67
CA TRP A 117 -13.23 5.66 4.98
C TRP A 117 -14.33 6.66 5.27
N LYS A 118 -15.03 7.17 4.27
CA LYS A 118 -16.21 8.03 4.50
C LYS A 118 -17.26 7.32 5.35
N LEU A 119 -17.90 8.07 6.24
CA LEU A 119 -19.04 7.58 7.01
C LEU A 119 -20.29 7.38 6.14
N ASP A 120 -20.50 8.29 5.18
CA ASP A 120 -21.50 8.15 4.11
C ASP A 120 -20.81 8.24 2.73
N PRO A 121 -20.48 7.09 2.12
CA PRO A 121 -19.83 7.06 0.80
C PRO A 121 -20.73 7.55 -0.35
N ASN A 122 -22.06 7.54 -0.17
CA ASN A 122 -23.01 7.94 -1.21
C ASN A 122 -23.29 9.44 -1.20
N ASP A 123 -23.03 10.11 -0.08
CA ASP A 123 -23.07 11.57 0.00
C ASP A 123 -21.78 12.20 -0.55
N LYS A 124 -21.92 12.87 -1.69
CA LYS A 124 -20.84 13.62 -2.34
C LYS A 124 -20.22 14.69 -1.42
N TYR A 125 -21.00 15.26 -0.51
CA TYR A 125 -20.58 16.34 0.38
C TYR A 125 -20.12 15.86 1.76
N CYS A 126 -20.19 14.55 2.04
CA CYS A 126 -19.69 13.98 3.28
C CYS A 126 -18.18 14.27 3.42
N LYS A 127 -17.82 14.93 4.52
CA LYS A 127 -16.45 15.24 4.93
C LYS A 127 -16.02 14.49 6.19
N ASP A 128 -16.89 13.63 6.69
CA ASP A 128 -16.66 12.85 7.91
C ASP A 128 -16.12 11.45 7.56
N TYR A 129 -15.11 11.04 8.30
CA TYR A 129 -14.42 9.77 8.10
C TYR A 129 -14.51 8.89 9.34
N LYS A 130 -14.37 7.59 9.15
CA LYS A 130 -14.29 6.59 10.22
C LYS A 130 -13.21 6.99 11.23
N PRO A 131 -13.46 6.90 12.55
CA PRO A 131 -12.47 7.28 13.55
C PRO A 131 -11.18 6.45 13.44
N GLY A 132 -10.04 7.14 13.45
CA GLY A 132 -8.72 6.50 13.55
C GLY A 132 -8.18 5.88 12.27
N VAL A 133 -8.79 6.15 11.12
CA VAL A 133 -8.22 5.84 9.79
C VAL A 133 -7.25 6.95 9.35
N LYS A 134 -6.12 6.61 8.73
CA LYS A 134 -5.12 7.59 8.26
C LYS A 134 -4.35 7.15 7.03
#